data_AF-D9ZDM6-F1
#
_entry.id   AF-D9ZDM6-F1
#
_cell.length_a   1.000
_cell.length_b   1.000
_cell.length_c   1.000
_cell.angle_alpha   90.00
_cell.angle_beta   90.00
_cell.angle_gamma   90.00
#
_symmetry.space_group_name_H-M   'P 1'
#
loop_
_entity.id
_entity.type
_entity.pdbx_description
1 polymer ?
#
loop_
_entity_poly.entity_id
_entity_poly.type
_entity_poly.pdbx_seq_one_letter_code
_entity_poly.pdbx_strand_id
1 'polypeptide(L)'
;MVHDNTDPGHHYNLFRQVKQRLYPGTDEFDKSCHNLSRTFFLSYDPEVYVNPEKDTLIPYHFEYDPSIPEPAVKSYNKGCSGGCFIHTPEEIERNTGFQRLWKDSTLINYVDRKWRKEYPDSYEDGNRHRSILSRAKWLCRYGVLYDAALNYLIGTFGRHGISEDDIEGMAINNYNANRESFGVSRMELYSKKEQGIVYRNQMLRENTPFQ
;
A
#
# COMPACT_ATOMS: atom_id res chain seq x y z
N MET A 1 13.24 20.27 -21.45
CA MET A 1 14.56 20.78 -21.11
C MET A 1 15.50 19.60 -21.27
N VAL A 2 16.58 19.80 -22.01
CA VAL A 2 17.70 18.86 -22.06
C VAL A 2 18.71 19.31 -20.99
N HIS A 3 19.39 18.40 -20.31
CA HIS A 3 20.49 18.73 -19.40
C HIS A 3 21.67 17.79 -19.66
N ASP A 4 22.85 18.14 -19.19
CA ASP A 4 24.09 17.37 -19.39
C ASP A 4 24.55 16.55 -18.16
N ASN A 5 23.84 16.64 -17.01
CA ASN A 5 24.14 15.77 -15.87
C ASN A 5 23.89 14.29 -16.20
N THR A 6 24.93 13.48 -16.14
CA THR A 6 24.87 12.01 -16.30
C THR A 6 25.00 11.26 -14.97
N ASP A 7 25.24 11.95 -13.85
CA ASP A 7 25.41 11.31 -12.54
C ASP A 7 24.06 11.21 -11.80
N PRO A 8 23.57 9.98 -11.55
CA PRO A 8 22.34 9.77 -10.80
C PRO A 8 22.36 10.35 -9.38
N GLY A 9 23.53 10.41 -8.74
CA GLY A 9 23.70 10.97 -7.39
C GLY A 9 23.35 12.46 -7.33
N HIS A 10 23.47 13.17 -8.45
CA HIS A 10 23.24 14.61 -8.52
C HIS A 10 21.83 15.00 -9.01
N HIS A 11 20.95 14.03 -9.29
CA HIS A 11 19.60 14.30 -9.81
C HIS A 11 18.76 15.20 -8.90
N TYR A 12 18.88 15.06 -7.58
CA TYR A 12 18.15 15.93 -6.66
C TYR A 12 18.67 17.37 -6.72
N ASN A 13 20.00 17.54 -6.77
CA ASN A 13 20.64 18.84 -6.88
C ASN A 13 20.19 19.56 -8.16
N LEU A 14 20.24 18.86 -9.30
CA LEU A 14 19.73 19.35 -10.59
C LEU A 14 18.26 19.77 -10.52
N PHE A 15 17.38 18.92 -9.98
CA PHE A 15 15.96 19.24 -9.83
C PHE A 15 15.73 20.54 -9.04
N ARG A 16 16.47 20.73 -7.95
CA ARG A 16 16.36 21.93 -7.10
C ARG A 16 16.84 23.18 -7.82
N GLN A 17 17.95 23.10 -8.56
CA GLN A 17 18.42 24.22 -9.37
C GLN A 17 17.42 24.61 -10.45
N VAL A 18 16.89 23.63 -11.19
CA VAL A 18 15.87 23.89 -12.22
C VAL A 18 14.65 24.59 -11.61
N LYS A 19 14.13 24.06 -10.50
CA LYS A 19 12.99 24.66 -9.81
C LYS A 19 13.28 26.09 -9.36
N GLN A 20 14.44 26.35 -8.75
CA GLN A 20 14.74 27.65 -8.17
C GLN A 20 15.19 28.69 -9.20
N ARG A 21 15.91 28.28 -10.24
CA ARG A 21 16.53 29.18 -11.22
C ARG A 21 15.65 29.39 -12.46
N LEU A 22 15.00 28.34 -12.94
CA LEU A 22 14.21 28.40 -14.17
C LEU A 22 12.71 28.61 -13.91
N TYR A 23 12.21 28.13 -12.77
CA TYR A 23 10.78 28.20 -12.44
C TYR A 23 10.48 28.69 -11.01
N PRO A 24 11.08 29.81 -10.55
CA PRO A 24 10.99 30.26 -9.16
C PRO A 24 9.56 30.56 -8.66
N GLY A 25 8.62 30.81 -9.57
CA GLY A 25 7.25 31.24 -9.26
C GLY A 25 6.14 30.26 -9.61
N THR A 26 6.44 29.01 -10.00
CA THR A 26 5.39 28.03 -10.31
C THR A 26 5.06 27.12 -9.13
N ASP A 27 3.78 27.10 -8.76
CA ASP A 27 3.22 26.17 -7.78
C ASP A 27 2.90 24.79 -8.37
N GLU A 28 3.06 24.61 -9.69
CA GLU A 28 2.69 23.43 -10.47
C GLU A 28 3.70 22.27 -10.35
N PHE A 29 4.75 22.43 -9.55
CA PHE A 29 5.70 21.34 -9.28
C PHE A 29 5.06 20.24 -8.44
N ASP A 30 5.16 19.00 -8.91
CA ASP A 30 4.89 17.82 -8.08
C ASP A 30 5.89 17.77 -6.90
N LYS A 31 5.43 18.21 -5.74
CA LYS A 31 6.22 18.27 -4.49
C LYS A 31 6.53 16.89 -3.93
N SER A 32 5.85 15.83 -4.40
CA SER A 32 5.98 14.49 -3.84
C SER A 32 7.17 13.71 -4.39
N CYS A 33 7.68 14.10 -5.58
CA CYS A 33 8.83 13.50 -6.28
C CYS A 33 8.89 11.97 -6.17
N HIS A 34 7.73 11.28 -6.26
CA HIS A 34 7.67 9.82 -6.13
C HIS A 34 8.28 9.09 -7.33
N ASN A 35 8.54 9.81 -8.43
CA ASN A 35 9.38 9.36 -9.52
C ASN A 35 10.15 10.57 -10.05
N LEU A 36 11.42 10.70 -9.69
CA LEU A 36 12.31 11.74 -10.23
C LEU A 36 12.34 11.70 -11.78
N SER A 37 12.12 10.52 -12.36
CA SER A 37 11.96 10.33 -13.81
C SER A 37 10.73 11.04 -14.39
N ARG A 38 9.62 11.24 -13.65
CA ARG A 38 8.44 11.95 -14.19
C ARG A 38 8.59 13.47 -14.20
N THR A 39 9.65 14.00 -13.59
CA THR A 39 10.10 15.37 -13.87
C THR A 39 10.84 15.42 -15.21
N PHE A 40 10.31 14.76 -16.24
CA PHE A 40 10.72 15.04 -17.61
C PHE A 40 10.23 16.44 -17.93
N PHE A 41 11.12 17.42 -17.77
CA PHE A 41 10.90 18.78 -18.24
C PHE A 41 10.76 18.92 -19.75
N LEU A 42 10.59 17.81 -20.48
CA LEU A 42 9.94 17.63 -21.76
C LEU A 42 10.02 16.11 -21.96
N SER A 43 8.89 15.40 -21.89
CA SER A 43 8.86 13.99 -22.27
C SER A 43 9.37 13.88 -23.70
N TYR A 44 10.52 13.28 -23.92
CA TYR A 44 10.90 12.81 -25.25
C TYR A 44 10.55 11.34 -25.29
N ASP A 45 9.34 11.06 -25.77
CA ASP A 45 8.91 9.71 -26.12
C ASP A 45 8.59 9.75 -27.62
N PRO A 46 9.44 9.20 -28.50
CA PRO A 46 9.22 9.29 -29.94
C PRO A 46 7.95 8.58 -30.42
N GLU A 47 7.34 7.70 -29.61
CA GLU A 47 6.08 7.04 -29.94
C GLU A 47 4.85 7.82 -29.43
N VAL A 48 5.01 8.73 -28.45
CA VAL A 48 3.90 9.43 -27.78
C VAL A 48 3.94 10.95 -27.93
N TYR A 49 5.12 11.58 -27.81
CA TYR A 49 5.30 13.02 -28.00
C TYR A 49 6.78 13.37 -28.27
N VAL A 50 7.02 14.06 -29.39
CA VAL A 50 8.30 14.69 -29.72
C VAL A 50 8.14 16.19 -29.58
N ASN A 51 8.98 16.82 -28.76
CA ASN A 51 9.03 18.28 -28.68
C ASN A 51 9.45 18.87 -30.04
N PRO A 52 8.61 19.68 -30.71
CA PRO A 52 8.94 20.25 -32.02
C PRO A 52 10.15 21.19 -31.98
N GLU A 53 10.50 21.74 -30.82
CA GLU A 53 11.66 22.62 -30.64
C GLU A 53 12.91 21.90 -30.12
N LYS A 54 12.92 20.56 -30.10
CA LYS A 54 14.03 19.77 -29.54
C LYS A 54 15.40 20.20 -30.06
N ASP A 55 15.52 20.46 -31.35
CA ASP A 55 16.79 20.77 -32.02
C ASP A 55 17.26 22.21 -31.77
N THR A 56 16.38 23.08 -31.26
CA THR A 56 16.68 24.47 -30.90
C THR A 56 16.85 24.69 -29.39
N LEU A 57 16.63 23.65 -28.57
CA LEU A 57 16.81 23.75 -27.13
C LEU A 57 18.30 23.79 -26.78
N ILE A 58 18.68 24.82 -26.03
CA ILE A 58 19.99 24.88 -25.36
C ILE A 58 19.91 23.97 -24.12
N PRO A 59 20.80 22.96 -23.98
CA PRO A 59 20.85 22.14 -22.78
C PRO A 59 21.14 23.00 -21.54
N TYR A 60 20.46 22.71 -20.44
CA TYR A 60 20.80 23.24 -19.13
C TYR A 60 22.14 22.63 -18.68
N HIS A 61 23.16 23.47 -18.57
CA HIS A 61 24.46 23.07 -18.04
C HIS A 61 24.37 22.87 -16.53
N PHE A 62 24.66 21.66 -16.07
CA PHE A 62 24.66 21.31 -14.66
C PHE A 62 26.03 21.53 -14.02
N GLU A 63 26.06 22.39 -13.01
CA GLU A 63 27.17 22.52 -12.07
C GLU A 63 26.67 22.16 -10.67
N TYR A 64 27.35 21.27 -9.97
CA TYR A 64 26.94 20.88 -8.62
C TYR A 64 26.94 22.08 -7.66
N ASP A 65 25.81 22.34 -7.01
CA ASP A 65 25.66 23.43 -6.06
C ASP A 65 25.67 22.89 -4.62
N PRO A 66 26.78 23.05 -3.86
CA PRO A 66 26.89 22.52 -2.50
C PRO A 66 25.98 23.23 -1.48
N SER A 67 25.37 24.37 -1.83
CA SER A 67 24.43 25.07 -0.96
C SER A 67 23.05 24.40 -0.91
N ILE A 68 22.74 23.55 -1.89
CA ILE A 68 21.49 22.80 -1.94
C ILE A 68 21.63 21.59 -0.99
N PRO A 69 20.83 21.53 0.09
CA PRO A 69 20.93 20.41 1.02
C PRO A 69 20.48 19.13 0.35
N GLU A 70 21.21 18.04 0.58
CA GLU A 70 20.78 16.70 0.19
C GLU A 70 19.35 16.42 0.68
N PRO A 71 18.54 15.66 -0.08
CA PRO A 71 17.23 15.31 0.38
C PRO A 71 17.39 14.55 1.70
N ALA A 72 16.54 14.88 2.68
CA ALA A 72 16.44 14.07 3.88
C ALA A 72 16.28 12.61 3.45
N VAL A 73 17.12 11.72 3.99
CA VAL A 73 17.05 10.30 3.69
C VAL A 73 15.62 9.87 3.96
N LYS A 74 14.85 9.65 2.90
CA LYS A 74 13.54 9.05 3.02
C LYS A 74 13.80 7.67 3.56
N SER A 75 13.55 7.48 4.86
CA SER A 75 13.25 6.19 5.43
C SER A 75 11.95 5.74 4.79
N TYR A 76 11.99 5.33 3.52
CA TYR A 76 11.13 4.25 3.12
C TYR A 76 11.37 3.19 4.19
N ASN A 77 10.31 2.72 4.84
CA ASN A 77 10.41 1.46 5.57
C ASN A 77 11.22 0.57 4.64
N LYS A 78 12.42 0.18 5.06
CA LYS A 78 13.15 -0.88 4.39
C LYS A 78 12.19 -2.05 4.53
N GLY A 79 11.27 -2.17 3.57
CA GLY A 79 10.53 -3.37 3.35
C GLY A 79 11.65 -4.34 3.06
N CYS A 80 12.01 -5.10 4.08
CA CYS A 80 12.98 -6.15 3.95
C CYS A 80 12.43 -7.07 2.87
N SER A 81 12.88 -6.86 1.64
CA SER A 81 12.89 -7.87 0.62
C SER A 81 13.83 -8.96 1.14
N GLY A 82 13.26 -9.90 1.91
CA GLY A 82 14.01 -10.98 2.52
C GLY A 82 13.74 -11.10 4.01
N GLY A 83 12.83 -12.00 4.35
CA GLY A 83 12.62 -12.44 5.72
C GLY A 83 11.25 -13.06 5.83
N CYS A 84 11.19 -14.40 5.82
CA CYS A 84 9.99 -15.11 6.22
C CYS A 84 9.39 -14.47 7.50
N PHE A 85 8.06 -14.38 7.56
CA PHE A 85 7.41 -13.90 8.77
C PHE A 85 7.14 -15.09 9.70
N ILE A 86 7.73 -15.07 10.90
CA ILE A 86 7.51 -16.09 11.92
C ILE A 86 6.85 -15.44 13.12
N HIS A 87 5.73 -16.01 13.58
CA HIS A 87 5.04 -15.59 14.79
C HIS A 87 5.83 -15.94 16.05
N THR A 88 5.76 -15.09 17.08
CA THR A 88 6.31 -15.43 18.39
C THR A 88 5.39 -16.42 19.11
N PRO A 89 5.90 -17.18 20.10
CA PRO A 89 5.06 -18.05 20.93
C PRO A 89 3.88 -17.31 21.57
N GLU A 90 4.07 -16.05 22.01
CA GLU A 90 3.01 -15.24 22.64
C GLU A 90 1.92 -14.86 21.63
N GLU A 91 2.28 -14.56 20.38
CA GLU A 91 1.31 -14.30 19.31
C GLU A 91 0.49 -15.56 18.98
N ILE A 92 1.12 -16.73 18.98
CA ILE A 92 0.47 -18.03 18.75
C ILE A 92 -0.47 -18.36 19.92
N GLU A 93 -0.04 -18.18 21.16
CA GLU A 93 -0.88 -18.39 22.34
C GLU A 93 -2.08 -17.44 22.35
N ARG A 94 -1.86 -16.16 22.03
CA ARG A 94 -2.92 -15.18 21.88
C ARG A 94 -3.93 -15.59 20.80
N ASN A 95 -3.47 -16.01 19.62
CA ASN A 95 -4.36 -16.53 18.57
C ASN A 95 -5.14 -17.76 19.05
N THR A 96 -4.48 -18.69 19.75
CA THR A 96 -5.13 -19.87 20.33
C THR A 96 -6.29 -19.48 21.24
N GLY A 97 -6.13 -18.41 22.04
CA GLY A 97 -7.22 -17.81 22.81
C GLY A 97 -8.38 -17.31 21.93
N PHE A 98 -8.07 -16.58 20.86
CA PHE A 98 -9.09 -16.08 19.92
C PHE A 98 -9.86 -17.19 19.21
N GLN A 99 -9.19 -18.27 18.81
CA GLN A 99 -9.78 -19.40 18.07
C GLN A 99 -10.90 -20.10 18.86
N ARG A 100 -10.89 -20.00 20.20
CA ARG A 100 -11.95 -20.54 21.06
C ARG A 100 -13.30 -19.84 20.87
N LEU A 101 -13.27 -18.54 20.57
CA LEU A 101 -14.47 -17.72 20.38
C LEU A 101 -14.85 -17.60 18.91
N TRP A 102 -13.86 -17.38 18.05
CA TRP A 102 -14.08 -17.14 16.64
C TRP A 102 -12.90 -17.67 15.85
N LYS A 103 -13.10 -18.64 14.97
CA LYS A 103 -12.02 -19.24 14.19
C LYS A 103 -11.52 -18.30 13.10
N ASP A 104 -10.22 -18.33 12.81
CA ASP A 104 -9.63 -17.47 11.78
C ASP A 104 -10.30 -17.64 10.42
N SER A 105 -10.56 -18.88 9.99
CA SER A 105 -11.26 -19.16 8.73
C SER A 105 -12.64 -18.48 8.64
N THR A 106 -13.42 -18.55 9.73
CA THR A 106 -14.74 -17.91 9.79
C THR A 106 -14.65 -16.38 9.90
N LEU A 107 -13.61 -15.85 10.55
CA LEU A 107 -13.37 -14.41 10.62
C LEU A 107 -12.99 -13.86 9.24
N ILE A 108 -12.02 -14.49 8.57
CA ILE A 108 -11.57 -14.13 7.22
C ILE A 108 -12.77 -14.08 6.28
N ASN A 109 -13.59 -15.13 6.25
CA ASN A 109 -14.79 -15.18 5.42
C ASN A 109 -15.79 -14.07 5.75
N TYR A 110 -15.93 -13.72 7.03
CA TYR A 110 -16.81 -12.64 7.46
C TYR A 110 -16.33 -11.27 6.97
N VAL A 111 -15.04 -10.95 7.17
CA VAL A 111 -14.48 -9.65 6.77
C VAL A 111 -14.36 -9.54 5.26
N ASP A 112 -14.06 -10.63 4.55
CA ASP A 112 -13.94 -10.62 3.10
C ASP A 112 -15.29 -10.38 2.41
N ARG A 113 -16.39 -10.96 2.92
CA ARG A 113 -17.75 -10.62 2.45
C ARG A 113 -18.05 -9.13 2.59
N LYS A 114 -17.59 -8.51 3.67
CA LYS A 114 -17.73 -7.07 3.91
C LYS A 114 -16.89 -6.28 2.91
N TRP A 115 -15.61 -6.62 2.74
CA TRP A 115 -14.72 -5.94 1.80
C TRP A 115 -15.21 -6.02 0.36
N ARG A 116 -15.71 -7.18 -0.08
CA ARG A 116 -16.29 -7.33 -1.42
C ARG A 116 -17.50 -6.43 -1.66
N LYS A 117 -18.28 -6.14 -0.61
CA LYS A 117 -19.44 -5.24 -0.69
C LYS A 117 -19.04 -3.77 -0.65
N GLU A 118 -18.08 -3.40 0.19
CA GLU A 118 -17.66 -2.01 0.39
C GLU A 118 -16.68 -1.52 -0.68
N TYR A 119 -15.86 -2.41 -1.24
CA TYR A 119 -14.79 -2.10 -2.19
C TYR A 119 -14.84 -3.07 -3.39
N PRO A 120 -15.87 -2.99 -4.24
CA PRO A 120 -16.07 -3.92 -5.36
C PRO A 120 -14.92 -3.85 -6.39
N ASP A 121 -14.28 -2.69 -6.52
CA ASP A 121 -13.16 -2.38 -7.40
C ASP A 121 -11.79 -2.87 -6.88
N SER A 122 -11.74 -3.52 -5.70
CA SER A 122 -10.50 -4.03 -5.08
C SER A 122 -9.67 -4.94 -6.00
N TYR A 123 -10.34 -5.59 -6.95
CA TYR A 123 -9.78 -6.62 -7.83
C TYR A 123 -9.41 -6.09 -9.22
N GLU A 124 -9.73 -4.83 -9.49
CA GLU A 124 -9.41 -4.17 -10.75
C GLU A 124 -7.93 -3.80 -10.82
N ASP A 125 -7.41 -3.70 -12.04
CA ASP A 125 -6.04 -3.27 -12.24
C ASP A 125 -5.80 -1.86 -11.67
N GLY A 126 -4.63 -1.64 -11.08
CA GLY A 126 -4.32 -0.45 -10.28
C GLY A 126 -4.77 -0.49 -8.81
N ASN A 127 -5.79 -1.27 -8.45
CA ASN A 127 -6.32 -1.34 -7.07
C ASN A 127 -5.86 -2.59 -6.28
N ARG A 128 -5.45 -3.66 -6.97
CA ARG A 128 -5.08 -4.96 -6.37
C ARG A 128 -4.00 -4.85 -5.28
N HIS A 129 -2.87 -4.21 -5.57
CA HIS A 129 -1.76 -4.07 -4.61
C HIS A 129 -2.18 -3.33 -3.33
N ARG A 130 -2.88 -2.20 -3.47
CA ARG A 130 -3.40 -1.43 -2.33
C ARG A 130 -4.38 -2.27 -1.50
N SER A 131 -5.20 -3.07 -2.17
CA SER A 131 -6.16 -3.96 -1.51
C SER A 131 -5.47 -5.07 -0.72
N ILE A 132 -4.43 -5.70 -1.28
CA ILE A 132 -3.62 -6.71 -0.58
C ILE A 132 -2.99 -6.11 0.69
N LEU A 133 -2.34 -4.95 0.57
CA LEU A 133 -1.70 -4.27 1.70
C LEU A 133 -2.71 -3.88 2.80
N SER A 134 -3.87 -3.36 2.42
CA SER A 134 -4.96 -3.03 3.36
C SER A 134 -5.47 -4.29 4.08
N ARG A 135 -5.73 -5.37 3.33
CA ARG A 135 -6.25 -6.62 3.90
C ARG A 135 -5.23 -7.29 4.81
N ALA A 136 -3.96 -7.37 4.43
CA ALA A 136 -2.89 -7.91 5.27
C ALA A 136 -2.79 -7.15 6.61
N LYS A 137 -2.87 -5.81 6.58
CA LYS A 137 -2.87 -4.97 7.78
C LYS A 137 -4.00 -5.34 8.72
N TRP A 138 -5.22 -5.41 8.19
CA TRP A 138 -6.39 -5.69 9.01
C TRP A 138 -6.39 -7.12 9.54
N LEU A 139 -5.96 -8.11 8.75
CA LEU A 139 -5.82 -9.49 9.20
C LEU A 139 -4.82 -9.61 10.35
N CYS A 140 -3.67 -8.93 10.27
CA CYS A 140 -2.70 -8.85 11.36
C CYS A 140 -3.33 -8.23 12.62
N ARG A 141 -4.03 -7.10 12.49
CA ARG A 141 -4.74 -6.43 13.60
C ARG A 141 -5.89 -7.26 14.18
N TYR A 142 -6.50 -8.11 13.37
CA TYR A 142 -7.48 -9.10 13.81
C TYR A 142 -6.82 -10.36 14.37
N GLY A 143 -5.49 -10.42 14.46
CA GLY A 143 -4.77 -11.52 15.09
C GLY A 143 -4.86 -12.81 14.30
N VAL A 144 -5.08 -12.74 12.99
CA VAL A 144 -5.05 -13.91 12.10
C VAL A 144 -3.60 -14.31 11.87
N LEU A 145 -3.28 -15.58 12.07
CA LEU A 145 -1.92 -16.07 11.84
C LEU A 145 -1.50 -15.88 10.38
N TYR A 146 -0.22 -15.56 10.18
CA TYR A 146 0.37 -15.23 8.90
C TYR A 146 0.04 -16.25 7.81
N ASP A 147 0.25 -17.54 8.05
CA ASP A 147 -0.03 -18.59 7.05
C ASP A 147 -1.51 -18.61 6.63
N ALA A 148 -2.43 -18.41 7.57
CA ALA A 148 -3.86 -18.36 7.26
C ALA A 148 -4.22 -17.12 6.44
N ALA A 149 -3.61 -15.97 6.75
CA ALA A 149 -3.78 -14.75 5.98
C ALA A 149 -3.17 -14.84 4.59
N LEU A 150 -1.96 -15.39 4.46
CA LEU A 150 -1.25 -15.57 3.19
C LEU A 150 -2.04 -16.50 2.27
N ASN A 151 -2.49 -17.65 2.77
CA ASN A 151 -3.33 -18.59 2.02
C ASN A 151 -4.60 -17.92 1.49
N TYR A 152 -5.24 -17.08 2.29
CA TYR A 152 -6.39 -16.30 1.87
C TYR A 152 -6.03 -15.26 0.79
N LEU A 153 -4.95 -14.50 0.98
CA LEU A 153 -4.52 -13.46 0.04
C LEU A 153 -4.14 -14.08 -1.31
N ILE A 154 -3.37 -15.17 -1.33
CA ILE A 154 -3.02 -15.93 -2.54
C ILE A 154 -4.28 -16.46 -3.20
N GLY A 155 -5.14 -17.17 -2.46
CA GLY A 155 -6.38 -17.73 -3.00
C GLY A 155 -7.36 -16.68 -3.54
N THR A 156 -7.26 -15.44 -3.06
CA THR A 156 -8.09 -14.32 -3.49
C THR A 156 -7.48 -13.58 -4.67
N PHE A 157 -6.25 -13.08 -4.54
CA PHE A 157 -5.64 -12.18 -5.52
C PHE A 157 -4.79 -12.89 -6.59
N GLY A 158 -4.33 -14.11 -6.33
CA GLY A 158 -3.67 -14.95 -7.35
C GLY A 158 -4.59 -15.24 -8.54
N ARG A 159 -5.90 -15.40 -8.28
CA ARG A 159 -6.93 -15.52 -9.33
C ARG A 159 -7.12 -14.26 -10.15
N HIS A 160 -6.62 -13.13 -9.65
CA HIS A 160 -6.64 -11.84 -10.32
C HIS A 160 -5.23 -11.46 -10.79
N GLY A 161 -4.36 -12.42 -11.11
CA GLY A 161 -3.12 -12.19 -11.86
C GLY A 161 -1.98 -11.52 -11.09
N ILE A 162 -2.01 -11.51 -9.75
CA ILE A 162 -0.84 -11.13 -8.93
C ILE A 162 -0.08 -12.41 -8.59
N SER A 163 1.25 -12.40 -8.73
CA SER A 163 2.07 -13.58 -8.43
C SER A 163 2.04 -13.92 -6.94
N GLU A 164 2.25 -15.19 -6.59
CA GLU A 164 2.31 -15.60 -5.19
C GLU A 164 3.46 -14.92 -4.45
N ASP A 165 4.63 -14.82 -5.09
CA ASP A 165 5.82 -14.14 -4.54
C ASP A 165 5.57 -12.66 -4.23
N ASP A 166 4.84 -11.94 -5.09
CA ASP A 166 4.49 -10.53 -4.85
C ASP A 166 3.50 -10.41 -3.67
N ILE A 167 2.53 -11.32 -3.58
CA ILE A 167 1.57 -11.37 -2.47
C ILE A 167 2.30 -11.66 -1.16
N GLU A 168 3.22 -12.63 -1.17
CA GLU A 168 4.04 -12.99 -0.02
C GLU A 168 4.88 -11.80 0.44
N GLY A 169 5.62 -11.16 -0.47
CA GLY A 169 6.42 -9.99 -0.17
C GLY A 169 5.60 -8.84 0.43
N MET A 170 4.39 -8.59 -0.09
CA MET A 170 3.47 -7.61 0.48
C MET A 170 2.96 -8.01 1.88
N ALA A 171 2.61 -9.28 2.06
CA ALA A 171 2.10 -9.80 3.34
C ALA A 171 3.17 -9.73 4.43
N ILE A 172 4.41 -10.18 4.16
CA ILE A 172 5.56 -10.12 5.06
C ILE A 172 5.80 -8.69 5.53
N ASN A 173 5.96 -7.77 4.57
CA ASN A 173 6.23 -6.37 4.87
C ASN A 173 5.15 -5.76 5.76
N ASN A 174 3.90 -6.09 5.48
CA ASN A 174 2.77 -5.54 6.21
C ASN A 174 2.60 -6.14 7.61
N TYR A 175 2.80 -7.45 7.76
CA TYR A 175 2.77 -8.13 9.05
C TYR A 175 3.90 -7.65 9.96
N ASN A 176 5.11 -7.47 9.43
CA ASN A 176 6.21 -6.88 10.18
C ASN A 176 5.89 -5.44 10.62
N ALA A 177 5.36 -4.61 9.72
CA ALA A 177 5.00 -3.22 10.04
C ALA A 177 3.85 -3.07 11.06
N ASN A 178 3.01 -4.10 11.24
CA ASN A 178 1.86 -4.07 12.15
C ASN A 178 1.97 -5.05 13.31
N ARG A 179 3.14 -5.66 13.52
CA ARG A 179 3.37 -6.74 14.49
C ARG A 179 2.94 -6.36 15.91
N GLU A 180 3.31 -5.17 16.37
CA GLU A 180 2.94 -4.66 17.69
C GLU A 180 1.42 -4.53 17.89
N SER A 181 0.68 -4.39 16.78
CA SER A 181 -0.78 -4.32 16.76
C SER A 181 -1.45 -5.69 16.54
N PHE A 182 -0.71 -6.81 16.66
CA PHE A 182 -1.29 -8.12 16.39
C PHE A 182 -2.45 -8.45 17.34
N GLY A 183 -3.63 -8.69 16.77
CA GLY A 183 -4.83 -9.09 17.51
C GLY A 183 -5.57 -8.00 18.26
N VAL A 184 -5.07 -6.76 18.28
CA VAL A 184 -5.66 -5.66 19.08
C VAL A 184 -7.11 -5.34 18.72
N SER A 185 -7.51 -5.62 17.48
CA SER A 185 -8.86 -5.34 16.98
C SER A 185 -9.77 -6.58 16.93
N ARG A 186 -9.31 -7.76 17.38
CA ARG A 186 -10.11 -9.02 17.33
C ARG A 186 -11.43 -8.87 18.07
N MET A 187 -11.35 -8.48 19.35
CA MET A 187 -12.50 -8.46 20.24
C MET A 187 -13.47 -7.32 19.89
N GLU A 188 -12.95 -6.19 19.43
CA GLU A 188 -13.79 -5.11 18.89
C GLU A 188 -14.61 -5.60 17.69
N LEU A 189 -13.97 -6.30 16.74
CA LEU A 189 -14.65 -6.85 15.57
C LEU A 189 -15.69 -7.91 15.96
N TYR A 190 -15.36 -8.77 16.92
CA TYR A 190 -16.28 -9.79 17.45
C TYR A 190 -17.51 -9.15 18.10
N SER A 191 -17.34 -8.15 18.95
CA SER A 191 -18.45 -7.44 19.58
C SER A 191 -19.38 -6.79 18.55
N LYS A 192 -18.83 -6.16 17.49
CA LYS A 192 -19.63 -5.60 16.39
C LYS A 192 -20.43 -6.67 15.65
N LYS A 193 -19.85 -7.86 15.43
CA LYS A 193 -20.56 -9.00 14.83
C LYS A 193 -21.74 -9.42 15.71
N GLU A 194 -21.53 -9.60 17.01
CA GLU A 194 -22.60 -10.03 17.93
C GLU A 194 -23.72 -8.99 18.03
N GLN A 195 -23.37 -7.69 18.12
CA GLN A 195 -24.35 -6.60 18.08
C GLN A 195 -25.18 -6.61 16.80
N GLY A 196 -24.55 -6.86 15.65
CA GLY A 196 -25.25 -6.97 14.37
C GLY A 196 -26.24 -8.14 14.30
N ILE A 197 -25.93 -9.26 14.97
CA ILE A 197 -26.85 -10.41 15.08
C ILE A 197 -28.05 -10.04 15.94
N VAL A 198 -27.82 -9.43 17.10
CA VAL A 198 -28.89 -8.97 18.01
C VAL A 198 -29.82 -8.00 17.30
N TYR A 199 -29.26 -6.98 16.63
CA TYR A 199 -30.03 -6.00 15.88
C TYR A 199 -30.87 -6.65 14.76
N ARG A 200 -30.29 -7.57 13.98
CA ARG A 200 -31.04 -8.29 12.95
C ARG A 200 -32.21 -9.07 13.55
N ASN A 201 -32.00 -9.78 14.66
CA ASN A 201 -33.04 -10.56 15.30
C ASN A 201 -34.16 -9.67 15.86
N GLN A 202 -33.83 -8.49 16.38
CA GLN A 202 -34.82 -7.51 16.80
C GLN A 202 -35.67 -7.03 15.61
N MET A 203 -35.03 -6.60 14.53
CA MET A 203 -35.72 -6.14 13.32
C MET A 203 -36.60 -7.23 12.70
N LEU A 204 -36.17 -8.50 12.74
CA LEU A 204 -37.00 -9.61 12.27
C LEU A 204 -38.24 -9.81 13.14
N ARG A 205 -38.12 -9.73 14.46
CA ARG A 205 -39.27 -9.84 15.38
C ARG A 205 -40.28 -8.73 15.17
N GLU A 206 -39.81 -7.48 15.06
CA GLU A 206 -40.65 -6.29 14.86
C GLU A 206 -41.37 -6.29 13.49
N ASN A 207 -40.79 -6.92 12.47
CA ASN A 207 -41.37 -7.01 11.12
C ASN A 207 -42.13 -8.32 10.85
N THR A 208 -42.34 -9.18 11.86
CA THR A 208 -43.24 -10.34 11.73
C THR A 208 -44.66 -9.85 12.01
N PRO A 209 -45.58 -9.79 11.04
CA PRO A 209 -46.98 -9.50 11.33
C PRO A 209 -47.51 -10.66 12.17
N PHE A 210 -48.15 -10.32 13.30
CA PHE A 210 -48.77 -11.25 14.26
C PHE A 210 -49.29 -12.54 13.59
N GLN A 211 -48.78 -13.70 14.04
CA GLN A 211 -49.49 -14.98 13.96
C GLN A 211 -50.27 -15.19 15.24
#